data_AF-A0A9D9IP29-F1
#
_entry.id   AF-A0A9D9IP29-F1
#
_cell.length_a   1.000
_cell.length_b   1.000
_cell.length_c   1.000
_cell.angle_alpha   90.00
_cell.angle_beta   90.00
_cell.angle_gamma   90.00
#
_symmetry.space_group_name_H-M   'P 1'
#
loop_
_entity.id
_entity.type
_entity.pdbx_description
1 polymer ?
#
loop_
_entity_poly.entity_id
_entity_poly.type
_entity_poly.pdbx_seq_one_letter_code
_entity_poly.pdbx_strand_id
1 'polypeptide(L)'
;MSTTSLFGLMSYAPASVTTNTINLGDYIQSIAARQFLPKVDALIDREQMSNYDGDDINLIMNGWFMTHPENWPPSKHIRPLITSFHINGSVENQMLSEESIRYLKSHEPIGCRDSHTCDLLSSKGVDAFFSGCLTLTLGNTYKHNGCSGKVLFVNVLDEFKSLSELILHPRTTYGRIKSGLFRDAFYKRGIMNKLFDKRLQLDANYLNQSVRPRKADNLLDMADAFLKQLAAAKFVVTSKLHTALPCLAMGTPVIFINGGLYEYANIGRLSGLIDLLNVIDVDRNHNVTPRFDIKLPLTVDSEFSNRSSYKEYADKLTAQCRQFVANALNGKQ
;
A
#
# COMPACT_ATOMS: atom_id res chain seq x y z
N MET A 1 -33.94 -12.05 -19.37
CA MET A 1 -32.80 -11.35 -20.00
C MET A 1 -31.57 -11.69 -19.18
N SER A 2 -30.51 -12.23 -19.80
CA SER A 2 -29.25 -12.48 -19.11
C SER A 2 -28.63 -11.13 -18.74
N THR A 3 -28.81 -10.66 -17.51
CA THR A 3 -28.18 -9.43 -17.03
C THR A 3 -26.68 -9.70 -16.91
N THR A 4 -25.90 -9.17 -17.84
CA THR A 4 -24.44 -9.24 -17.81
C THR A 4 -23.94 -8.58 -16.54
N SER A 5 -23.22 -9.33 -15.70
CA SER A 5 -22.64 -8.80 -14.48
C SER A 5 -21.63 -7.69 -14.78
N LEU A 6 -21.80 -6.54 -14.11
CA LEU A 6 -20.92 -5.38 -14.23
C LEU A 6 -19.82 -5.43 -13.17
N PHE A 7 -18.62 -4.96 -13.52
CA PHE A 7 -17.45 -4.92 -12.64
C PHE A 7 -16.86 -3.53 -12.57
N GLY A 8 -16.79 -3.00 -11.35
CA GLY A 8 -16.20 -1.71 -11.03
C GLY A 8 -14.73 -1.86 -10.71
N LEU A 9 -13.97 -0.78 -10.96
CA LEU A 9 -12.61 -0.65 -10.49
C LEU A 9 -12.50 0.62 -9.64
N MET A 10 -11.93 0.51 -8.44
CA MET A 10 -11.74 1.69 -7.61
C MET A 10 -10.79 2.68 -8.29
N SER A 11 -11.19 3.94 -8.27
CA SER A 11 -10.36 5.09 -8.58
C SER A 11 -10.19 5.95 -7.33
N TYR A 12 -9.31 6.94 -7.43
CA TYR A 12 -9.03 7.86 -6.35
C TYR A 12 -9.13 9.28 -6.89
N ALA A 13 -9.75 10.16 -6.11
CA ALA A 13 -9.79 11.58 -6.41
C ALA A 13 -8.37 12.12 -6.68
N PRO A 14 -8.20 12.98 -7.69
CA PRO A 14 -6.90 13.52 -8.06
C PRO A 14 -6.38 14.44 -6.94
N ALA A 15 -5.14 14.19 -6.52
CA ALA A 15 -4.23 15.01 -5.72
C ALA A 15 -4.80 15.78 -4.50
N SER A 16 -4.03 15.77 -3.42
CA SER A 16 -4.17 16.80 -2.38
C SER A 16 -4.14 18.20 -3.05
N VAL A 17 -5.23 18.95 -2.90
CA VAL A 17 -5.44 20.31 -3.48
C VAL A 17 -4.28 21.26 -3.13
N THR A 18 -3.57 20.98 -2.04
CA THR A 18 -2.47 21.81 -1.53
C THR A 18 -1.09 21.48 -2.09
N THR A 19 -0.89 20.30 -2.68
CA THR A 19 0.45 19.83 -3.10
C THR A 19 0.54 19.37 -4.56
N ASN A 20 -0.61 19.16 -5.22
CA ASN A 20 -0.71 18.60 -6.57
C ASN A 20 0.09 17.29 -6.75
N THR A 21 0.29 16.53 -5.66
CA THR A 21 0.99 15.24 -5.66
C THR A 21 0.00 14.10 -5.48
N ILE A 22 0.23 13.00 -6.19
CA ILE A 22 -0.57 11.77 -6.13
C ILE A 22 0.31 10.62 -5.69
N ASN A 23 -0.22 9.76 -4.84
CA ASN A 23 0.43 8.52 -4.42
C ASN A 23 0.13 7.40 -5.43
N LEU A 24 1.14 6.96 -6.19
CA LEU A 24 0.97 5.83 -7.12
C LEU A 24 0.58 4.53 -6.41
N GLY A 25 0.86 4.40 -5.10
CA GLY A 25 0.49 3.25 -4.30
C GLY A 25 -1.00 2.95 -4.29
N ASP A 26 -1.85 3.98 -4.40
CA ASP A 26 -3.30 3.80 -4.49
C ASP A 26 -3.68 3.17 -5.84
N TYR A 27 -3.11 3.66 -6.95
CA TYR A 27 -3.35 3.07 -8.27
C TYR A 27 -2.76 1.66 -8.44
N ILE A 28 -1.69 1.32 -7.69
CA ILE A 28 -1.19 -0.07 -7.60
C ILE A 28 -2.23 -0.98 -6.95
N GLN A 29 -3.00 -0.50 -5.96
CA GLN A 29 -4.12 -1.27 -5.38
C GLN A 29 -5.21 -1.53 -6.42
N SER A 30 -5.53 -0.54 -7.26
CA SER A 30 -6.46 -0.73 -8.38
C SER A 30 -5.92 -1.74 -9.40
N ILE A 31 -4.64 -1.65 -9.79
CA ILE A 31 -4.03 -2.65 -10.69
C ILE A 31 -4.14 -4.06 -10.08
N ALA A 32 -3.92 -4.21 -8.78
CA ALA A 32 -4.05 -5.49 -8.09
C ALA A 32 -5.49 -6.05 -8.11
N ALA A 33 -6.52 -5.20 -8.03
CA ALA A 33 -7.91 -5.64 -8.22
C ALA A 33 -8.20 -5.97 -9.70
N ARG A 34 -7.74 -5.12 -10.62
CA ARG A 34 -8.02 -5.21 -12.07
C ARG A 34 -7.62 -6.54 -12.68
N GLN A 35 -6.56 -7.20 -12.21
CA GLN A 35 -6.10 -8.49 -12.76
C GLN A 35 -7.11 -9.64 -12.61
N PHE A 36 -8.11 -9.50 -11.73
CA PHE A 36 -9.15 -10.50 -11.51
C PHE A 36 -10.42 -10.23 -12.31
N LEU A 37 -10.62 -8.99 -12.76
CA LEU A 37 -11.85 -8.57 -13.41
C LEU A 37 -11.85 -8.98 -14.89
N PRO A 38 -12.97 -9.51 -15.42
CA PRO A 38 -13.06 -9.85 -16.84
C PRO A 38 -13.04 -8.60 -17.73
N LYS A 39 -13.58 -7.49 -17.21
CA LYS A 39 -13.58 -6.15 -17.81
C LYS A 39 -13.75 -5.11 -16.69
N VAL A 40 -13.53 -3.84 -17.03
CA VAL A 40 -13.83 -2.70 -16.15
C VAL A 40 -14.97 -1.92 -16.81
N ASP A 41 -16.15 -1.96 -16.20
CA ASP A 41 -17.35 -1.31 -16.70
C ASP A 41 -17.48 0.13 -16.19
N ALA A 42 -17.00 0.39 -14.97
CA ALA A 42 -17.00 1.74 -14.38
C ALA A 42 -15.81 1.94 -13.44
N LEU A 43 -15.38 3.20 -13.33
CA LEU A 43 -14.46 3.63 -12.27
C LEU A 43 -15.27 4.19 -11.12
N ILE A 44 -15.03 3.67 -9.91
CA ILE A 44 -15.75 4.06 -8.69
C ILE A 44 -14.78 4.79 -7.77
N ASP A 45 -14.98 6.09 -7.56
CA ASP A 45 -14.11 6.88 -6.67
C ASP A 45 -14.32 6.42 -5.22
N ARG A 46 -13.21 6.01 -4.57
CA ARG A 46 -13.22 5.58 -3.17
C ARG A 46 -13.86 6.61 -2.26
N GLU A 47 -13.63 7.89 -2.50
CA GLU A 47 -14.13 8.96 -1.63
C GLU A 47 -15.59 9.33 -1.92
N GLN A 48 -16.25 8.71 -2.92
CA GLN A 48 -17.62 9.05 -3.36
C GLN A 48 -18.52 7.81 -3.53
N MET A 49 -18.16 6.67 -2.92
CA MET A 49 -18.89 5.41 -3.12
C MET A 49 -20.35 5.46 -2.63
N SER A 50 -20.67 6.26 -1.62
CA SER A 50 -22.05 6.49 -1.16
C SER A 50 -22.95 7.12 -2.24
N ASN A 51 -22.35 7.89 -3.16
CA ASN A 51 -23.06 8.67 -4.16
C ASN A 51 -23.26 7.90 -5.48
N TYR A 52 -22.83 6.63 -5.56
CA TYR A 52 -23.00 5.82 -6.75
C TYR A 52 -24.47 5.47 -6.98
N ASP A 53 -25.02 5.87 -8.13
CA ASP A 53 -26.42 5.69 -8.52
C ASP A 53 -26.58 4.94 -9.86
N GLY A 54 -25.49 4.34 -10.35
CA GLY A 54 -25.49 3.50 -11.55
C GLY A 54 -26.10 2.11 -11.32
N ASP A 55 -26.01 1.26 -12.35
CA ASP A 55 -26.46 -0.13 -12.30
C ASP A 55 -25.73 -0.95 -11.22
N ASP A 56 -26.35 -2.03 -10.75
CA ASP A 56 -25.73 -2.92 -9.77
C ASP A 56 -24.36 -3.44 -10.25
N ILE A 57 -23.31 -3.16 -9.47
CA ILE A 57 -21.92 -3.38 -9.87
C ILE A 57 -21.12 -4.14 -8.80
N ASN A 58 -20.29 -5.08 -9.24
CA ASN A 58 -19.41 -5.85 -8.36
C ASN A 58 -18.08 -5.09 -8.18
N LEU A 59 -17.62 -4.92 -6.94
CA LEU A 59 -16.42 -4.15 -6.62
C LEU A 59 -15.52 -4.87 -5.62
N ILE A 60 -14.24 -5.07 -5.96
CA ILE A 60 -13.24 -5.48 -4.98
C ILE A 60 -12.80 -4.22 -4.22
N MET A 61 -13.13 -4.16 -2.93
CA MET A 61 -12.84 -3.03 -2.05
C MET A 61 -11.62 -3.33 -1.18
N ASN A 62 -10.45 -2.87 -1.64
CA ASN A 62 -9.15 -3.06 -1.00
C ASN A 62 -8.38 -1.76 -0.74
N GLY A 63 -7.55 -1.75 0.32
CA GLY A 63 -6.66 -0.66 0.63
C GLY A 63 -7.12 0.17 1.83
N TRP A 64 -6.69 1.43 1.85
CA TRP A 64 -6.95 2.37 2.93
C TRP A 64 -8.29 3.09 2.68
N PHE A 65 -9.18 3.04 3.68
CA PHE A 65 -10.50 3.70 3.65
C PHE A 65 -10.66 4.55 4.92
N MET A 66 -11.04 5.82 4.83
CA MET A 66 -11.05 6.76 3.70
C MET A 66 -10.74 8.14 4.27
N THR A 67 -10.70 9.21 3.47
CA THR A 67 -10.44 10.57 4.00
C THR A 67 -11.72 11.25 4.46
N HIS A 68 -12.81 11.01 3.73
CA HIS A 68 -14.13 11.59 3.92
C HIS A 68 -15.11 10.53 4.42
N PRO A 69 -15.09 10.17 5.72
CA PRO A 69 -15.94 9.10 6.26
C PRO A 69 -17.44 9.44 6.21
N GLU A 70 -17.81 10.69 5.94
CA GLU A 70 -19.19 11.10 5.62
C GLU A 70 -19.74 10.43 4.34
N ASN A 71 -18.86 9.93 3.47
CA ASN A 71 -19.23 9.19 2.26
C ASN A 71 -19.19 7.66 2.46
N TRP A 72 -19.25 7.22 3.71
CA TRP A 72 -19.39 5.82 4.12
C TRP A 72 -20.76 5.62 4.80
N PRO A 73 -21.49 4.51 4.55
CA PRO A 73 -21.11 3.35 3.73
C PRO A 73 -21.35 3.52 2.21
N PRO A 74 -20.80 2.62 1.38
CA PRO A 74 -21.08 2.58 -0.06
C PRO A 74 -22.57 2.44 -0.40
N SER A 75 -22.94 2.90 -1.59
CA SER A 75 -24.28 2.72 -2.16
C SER A 75 -24.72 1.25 -2.20
N LYS A 76 -26.02 1.01 -2.04
CA LYS A 76 -26.66 -0.32 -2.17
C LYS A 76 -26.49 -0.96 -3.55
N HIS A 77 -26.16 -0.17 -4.57
CA HIS A 77 -25.87 -0.65 -5.93
C HIS A 77 -24.46 -1.24 -6.06
N ILE A 78 -23.59 -1.04 -5.06
CA ILE A 78 -22.27 -1.65 -5.02
C ILE A 78 -22.36 -2.97 -4.26
N ARG A 79 -21.97 -4.06 -4.93
CA ARG A 79 -21.82 -5.40 -4.36
C ARG A 79 -20.35 -5.64 -4.02
N PRO A 80 -19.95 -5.53 -2.76
CA PRO A 80 -18.54 -5.47 -2.42
C PRO A 80 -17.95 -6.86 -2.14
N LEU A 81 -16.70 -7.07 -2.54
CA LEU A 81 -15.77 -7.95 -1.83
C LEU A 81 -14.89 -7.08 -0.94
N ILE A 82 -15.13 -7.10 0.37
CA ILE A 82 -14.34 -6.33 1.34
C ILE A 82 -13.15 -7.19 1.77
N THR A 83 -11.97 -6.89 1.21
CA THR A 83 -10.73 -7.62 1.50
C THR A 83 -9.54 -6.68 1.49
N SER A 84 -8.47 -6.99 2.23
CA SER A 84 -7.35 -6.05 2.40
C SER A 84 -7.81 -4.65 2.85
N PHE A 85 -8.84 -4.60 3.70
CA PHE A 85 -9.46 -3.37 4.18
C PHE A 85 -8.70 -2.80 5.38
N HIS A 86 -8.44 -1.49 5.38
CA HIS A 86 -7.76 -0.79 6.47
C HIS A 86 -8.54 0.43 6.92
N ILE A 87 -8.76 0.54 8.23
CA ILE A 87 -9.31 1.71 8.90
C ILE A 87 -8.17 2.54 9.47
N ASN A 88 -8.12 3.83 9.11
CA ASN A 88 -7.17 4.74 9.72
C ASN A 88 -7.65 5.28 11.07
N GLY A 89 -6.72 5.46 12.01
CA GLY A 89 -6.99 6.11 13.28
C GLY A 89 -7.63 7.50 13.16
N SER A 90 -7.42 8.24 12.05
CA SER A 90 -8.03 9.56 11.86
C SER A 90 -9.54 9.53 11.59
N VAL A 91 -10.08 8.40 11.13
CA VAL A 91 -11.50 8.22 10.81
C VAL A 91 -12.15 7.06 11.57
N GLU A 92 -11.42 6.52 12.55
CA GLU A 92 -11.79 5.31 13.28
C GLU A 92 -13.18 5.42 13.92
N ASN A 93 -13.46 6.53 14.61
CA ASN A 93 -14.74 6.73 15.30
C ASN A 93 -15.94 6.66 14.34
N GLN A 94 -15.81 7.26 13.15
CA GLN A 94 -16.85 7.27 12.13
C GLN A 94 -16.98 5.90 11.46
N MET A 95 -15.85 5.27 11.14
CA MET A 95 -15.78 3.93 10.53
C MET A 95 -16.21 2.81 11.48
N LEU A 96 -16.35 3.07 12.78
CA LEU A 96 -16.89 2.15 13.79
C LEU A 96 -18.26 2.58 14.35
N SER A 97 -18.94 3.52 13.69
CA SER A 97 -20.32 3.87 14.02
C SER A 97 -21.27 2.67 13.89
N GLU A 98 -22.43 2.72 14.54
CA GLU A 98 -23.42 1.63 14.47
C GLU A 98 -23.86 1.33 13.03
N GLU A 99 -23.98 2.36 12.19
CA GLU A 99 -24.29 2.23 10.77
C GLU A 99 -23.19 1.47 10.03
N SER A 100 -21.92 1.87 10.23
CA SER A 100 -20.77 1.19 9.62
C SER A 100 -20.67 -0.28 10.06
N ILE A 101 -20.82 -0.55 11.35
CA ILE A 101 -20.78 -1.92 11.87
C ILE A 101 -21.94 -2.75 11.29
N ARG A 102 -23.14 -2.19 11.16
CA ARG A 102 -24.26 -2.89 10.52
C ARG A 102 -23.96 -3.22 9.05
N TYR A 103 -23.37 -2.28 8.31
CA TYR A 103 -22.97 -2.49 6.92
C TYR A 103 -21.88 -3.56 6.79
N LEU A 104 -20.84 -3.53 7.63
CA LEU A 104 -19.78 -4.54 7.61
C LEU A 104 -20.31 -5.93 7.97
N LYS A 105 -21.20 -6.03 8.97
CA LYS A 105 -21.86 -7.29 9.35
C LYS A 105 -22.67 -7.91 8.21
N SER A 106 -23.30 -7.11 7.36
CA SER A 106 -24.05 -7.64 6.21
C SER A 106 -23.16 -8.16 5.07
N HIS A 107 -21.85 -8.00 5.17
CA HIS A 107 -20.86 -8.42 4.16
C HIS A 107 -19.75 -9.32 4.74
N GLU A 108 -20.00 -9.92 5.90
CA GLU A 108 -19.05 -10.84 6.54
C GLU A 108 -18.75 -12.09 5.67
N PRO A 109 -17.54 -12.65 5.79
CA PRO A 109 -16.42 -12.20 6.63
C PRO A 109 -15.60 -11.07 5.96
N ILE A 110 -15.02 -10.19 6.79
CA ILE A 110 -14.24 -9.03 6.33
C ILE A 110 -12.73 -9.32 6.32
N GLY A 111 -12.12 -9.26 5.15
CA GLY A 111 -10.67 -9.38 5.00
C GLY A 111 -9.94 -8.08 5.36
N CYS A 112 -9.20 -8.09 6.46
CA CYS A 112 -8.46 -6.94 6.98
C CYS A 112 -7.01 -6.90 6.48
N ARG A 113 -6.56 -5.70 6.11
CA ARG A 113 -5.23 -5.46 5.57
C ARG A 113 -4.10 -5.70 6.57
N ASP A 114 -4.36 -5.37 7.82
CA ASP A 114 -3.45 -5.39 8.96
C ASP A 114 -4.18 -5.94 10.18
N SER A 115 -3.40 -6.45 11.13
CA SER A 115 -3.97 -7.03 12.35
C SER A 115 -4.67 -5.98 13.22
N HIS A 116 -4.25 -4.70 13.17
CA HIS A 116 -4.92 -3.65 13.92
C HIS A 116 -6.39 -3.47 13.48
N THR A 117 -6.65 -3.37 12.17
CA THR A 117 -8.01 -3.30 11.63
C THR A 117 -8.80 -4.58 11.95
N CYS A 118 -8.14 -5.75 11.91
CA CYS A 118 -8.75 -7.03 12.26
C CYS A 118 -9.23 -7.04 13.72
N ASP A 119 -8.37 -6.67 14.66
CA ASP A 119 -8.67 -6.63 16.09
C ASP A 119 -9.77 -5.60 16.39
N LEU A 120 -9.71 -4.45 15.71
CA LEU A 120 -10.68 -3.37 15.85
C LEU A 120 -12.10 -3.84 15.46
N LEU A 121 -12.24 -4.46 14.30
CA LEU A 121 -13.53 -4.98 13.82
C LEU A 121 -14.02 -6.17 14.66
N SER A 122 -13.11 -7.08 15.02
CA SER A 122 -13.44 -8.23 15.89
C SER A 122 -13.96 -7.77 17.26
N SER A 123 -13.40 -6.70 17.83
CA SER A 123 -13.85 -6.13 19.10
C SER A 123 -15.28 -5.56 19.05
N LYS A 124 -15.79 -5.25 17.85
CA LYS A 124 -17.17 -4.83 17.59
C LYS A 124 -18.09 -6.00 17.18
N GLY A 125 -17.57 -7.22 17.26
CA GLY A 125 -18.27 -8.46 16.91
C GLY A 125 -18.54 -8.60 15.42
N VAL A 126 -17.67 -8.04 14.56
CA VAL A 126 -17.64 -8.31 13.12
C VAL A 126 -16.75 -9.52 12.88
N ASP A 127 -17.20 -10.50 12.08
CA ASP A 127 -16.35 -11.61 11.61
C ASP A 127 -15.26 -11.06 10.67
N ALA A 128 -14.05 -10.94 11.19
CA ALA A 128 -12.91 -10.33 10.51
C ALA A 128 -11.68 -11.21 10.62
N PHE A 129 -10.88 -11.25 9.55
CA PHE A 129 -9.63 -11.99 9.52
C PHE A 129 -8.52 -11.19 8.83
N PHE A 130 -7.26 -11.43 9.19
CA PHE A 130 -6.12 -10.82 8.51
C PHE A 130 -5.93 -11.44 7.12
N SER A 131 -6.23 -10.68 6.07
CA SER A 131 -6.07 -11.08 4.67
C SER A 131 -4.71 -10.66 4.09
N GLY A 132 -4.04 -9.69 4.70
CA GLY A 132 -2.90 -9.02 4.10
C GLY A 132 -3.32 -8.00 3.04
N CYS A 133 -2.38 -7.53 2.23
CA CYS A 133 -2.60 -6.49 1.22
C CYS A 133 -2.81 -7.09 -0.17
N LEU A 134 -3.84 -6.65 -0.92
CA LEU A 134 -4.18 -7.21 -2.24
C LEU A 134 -3.00 -7.17 -3.22
N THR A 135 -2.10 -6.20 -3.08
CA THR A 135 -0.88 -6.10 -3.89
C THR A 135 0.06 -7.31 -3.78
N LEU A 136 -0.10 -8.16 -2.76
CA LEU A 136 0.61 -9.45 -2.65
C LEU A 136 0.26 -10.43 -3.78
N THR A 137 -0.84 -10.19 -4.49
CA THR A 137 -1.30 -11.01 -5.62
C THR A 137 -0.75 -10.56 -6.97
N LEU A 138 -0.01 -9.44 -7.04
CA LEU A 138 0.52 -8.89 -8.30
C LEU A 138 1.46 -9.84 -9.03
N GLY A 139 1.97 -10.86 -8.34
CA GLY A 139 2.69 -11.98 -8.93
C GLY A 139 1.89 -12.76 -9.98
N ASN A 140 0.57 -12.62 -10.07
CA ASN A 140 -0.22 -13.25 -11.15
C ASN A 140 0.01 -12.56 -12.51
N THR A 141 0.26 -11.25 -12.54
CA THR A 141 0.45 -10.46 -13.77
C THR A 141 1.90 -10.06 -14.01
N TYR A 142 2.61 -9.69 -12.95
CA TYR A 142 3.97 -9.18 -13.02
C TYR A 142 4.96 -10.20 -12.45
N LYS A 143 6.10 -10.36 -13.11
CA LYS A 143 7.17 -11.26 -12.69
C LYS A 143 8.51 -10.54 -12.72
N HIS A 144 9.32 -10.78 -11.69
CA HIS A 144 10.71 -10.34 -11.68
C HIS A 144 11.44 -10.91 -12.90
N ASN A 145 12.12 -10.04 -13.63
CA ASN A 145 12.92 -10.41 -14.79
C ASN A 145 14.37 -9.92 -14.68
N GLY A 146 14.68 -9.07 -13.68
CA GLY A 146 16.04 -8.61 -13.35
C GLY A 146 16.79 -7.92 -14.49
N CYS A 147 16.12 -7.58 -15.60
CA CYS A 147 16.79 -7.30 -16.87
C CYS A 147 17.54 -5.96 -16.88
N SER A 148 17.25 -5.05 -15.93
CA SER A 148 17.94 -3.76 -15.87
C SER A 148 19.33 -3.86 -15.22
N GLY A 149 19.56 -4.85 -14.36
CA GLY A 149 20.77 -4.92 -13.51
C GLY A 149 20.91 -3.78 -12.49
N LYS A 150 19.94 -2.85 -12.41
CA LYS A 150 20.02 -1.65 -11.55
C LYS A 150 19.38 -1.87 -10.19
N VAL A 151 19.96 -1.25 -9.16
CA VAL A 151 19.34 -1.14 -7.83
C VAL A 151 18.44 0.08 -7.80
N LEU A 152 17.23 -0.06 -7.25
CA LEU A 152 16.29 1.05 -7.10
C LEU A 152 16.14 1.47 -5.64
N PHE A 153 16.32 2.76 -5.36
CA PHE A 153 16.00 3.38 -4.08
C PHE A 153 14.68 4.15 -4.22
N VAL A 154 13.63 3.63 -3.60
CA VAL A 154 12.29 4.22 -3.69
C VAL A 154 11.89 4.82 -2.35
N ASN A 155 11.87 6.15 -2.25
CA ASN A 155 11.51 6.87 -1.01
C ASN A 155 12.23 6.34 0.25
N VAL A 156 13.52 6.01 0.13
CA VAL A 156 14.33 5.51 1.26
C VAL A 156 14.49 6.62 2.30
N LEU A 157 14.08 6.34 3.56
CA LEU A 157 14.12 7.29 4.68
C LEU A 157 13.38 8.62 4.37
N ASP A 158 12.26 8.55 3.65
CA ASP A 158 11.45 9.71 3.28
C ASP A 158 10.83 10.44 4.50
N GLU A 159 10.68 9.71 5.60
CA GLU A 159 10.23 10.24 6.91
C GLU A 159 11.32 11.07 7.61
N PHE A 160 12.59 10.91 7.22
CA PHE A 160 13.71 11.76 7.64
C PHE A 160 13.74 12.99 6.73
N LYS A 161 12.97 14.02 7.10
CA LYS A 161 12.91 15.29 6.38
C LYS A 161 14.25 16.01 6.44
N SER A 162 14.73 16.48 5.29
CA SER A 162 15.94 17.29 5.20
C SER A 162 15.74 18.68 5.82
N LEU A 163 16.84 19.35 6.18
CA LEU A 163 16.77 20.71 6.73
C LEU A 163 16.08 21.70 5.77
N SER A 164 16.33 21.57 4.46
CA SER A 164 15.68 22.40 3.45
C SER A 164 14.16 22.19 3.41
N GLU A 165 13.70 20.94 3.50
CA GLU A 165 12.25 20.64 3.60
C GLU A 165 11.62 21.24 4.86
N LEU A 166 12.33 21.18 6.00
CA LEU A 166 11.84 21.75 7.25
C LEU A 166 11.74 23.28 7.20
N ILE A 167 12.72 23.96 6.60
CA ILE A 167 12.68 25.42 6.44
C ILE A 167 11.46 25.86 5.60
N LEU A 168 11.13 25.10 4.56
CA LEU A 168 10.00 25.41 3.66
C LEU A 168 8.62 25.12 4.28
N HIS A 169 8.54 24.32 5.34
CA HIS A 169 7.29 23.84 5.91
C HIS A 169 7.19 24.10 7.43
N PRO A 170 6.91 25.35 7.86
CA PRO A 170 6.98 25.75 9.26
C PRO A 170 6.02 24.97 10.19
N ARG A 171 4.82 24.61 9.70
CA ARG A 171 3.86 23.77 10.47
C ARG A 171 4.43 22.38 10.74
N THR A 172 4.99 21.73 9.71
CA THR A 172 5.63 20.41 9.82
C THR A 172 6.83 20.47 10.76
N THR A 173 7.64 21.51 10.65
CA THR A 173 8.82 21.73 11.51
C THR A 173 8.44 21.88 12.98
N TYR A 174 7.42 22.69 13.28
CA TYR A 174 6.90 22.81 14.63
C TYR A 174 6.40 21.45 15.17
N GLY A 175 5.63 20.71 14.38
CA GLY A 175 5.17 19.36 14.76
C GLY A 175 6.32 18.42 15.08
N ARG A 176 7.39 18.42 14.26
CA ARG A 176 8.57 17.59 14.47
C ARG A 176 9.44 18.02 15.65
N ILE A 177 9.49 19.31 15.97
CA ILE A 177 10.13 19.78 17.20
C ILE A 177 9.36 19.23 18.41
N LYS A 178 8.03 19.35 18.40
CA LYS A 178 7.18 18.84 19.48
C LYS A 178 7.29 17.33 19.67
N SER A 179 7.42 16.56 18.59
CA SER A 179 7.60 15.10 18.65
C SER A 179 9.05 14.63 18.85
N GLY A 180 10.01 15.55 18.94
CA GLY A 180 11.44 15.24 19.08
C GLY A 180 12.12 14.74 17.80
N LEU A 181 11.42 14.71 16.67
CA LEU A 181 11.88 14.20 15.37
C LEU A 181 12.62 15.25 14.52
N PHE A 182 12.84 16.45 15.04
CA PHE A 182 13.63 17.49 14.34
C PHE A 182 15.09 17.04 14.11
N ARG A 183 15.65 16.27 15.05
CA ARG A 183 17.04 15.80 14.97
C ARG A 183 17.29 14.90 13.76
N ASP A 184 16.29 14.15 13.31
CA ASP A 184 16.37 13.24 12.16
C ASP A 184 16.97 13.88 10.90
N ALA A 185 16.72 15.19 10.70
CA ALA A 185 17.23 15.95 9.57
C ALA A 185 18.77 15.95 9.47
N PHE A 186 19.46 15.86 10.59
CA PHE A 186 20.93 15.85 10.66
C PHE A 186 21.52 14.44 10.52
N TYR A 187 20.74 13.39 10.79
CA TYR A 187 21.23 12.01 10.83
C TYR A 187 20.96 11.21 9.56
N LYS A 188 20.07 11.67 8.67
CA LYS A 188 19.74 10.97 7.42
C LYS A 188 20.97 10.52 6.63
N ARG A 189 21.93 11.43 6.42
CA ARG A 189 23.18 11.12 5.69
C ARG A 189 24.03 10.08 6.42
N GLY A 190 24.12 10.16 7.74
CA GLY A 190 24.83 9.20 8.56
C GLY A 190 24.21 7.80 8.47
N ILE A 191 22.89 7.71 8.53
CA ILE A 191 22.14 6.45 8.39
C ILE A 191 22.33 5.86 6.98
N MET A 192 22.23 6.68 5.93
CA MET A 192 22.50 6.24 4.55
C MET A 192 23.90 5.63 4.41
N ASN A 193 24.93 6.24 5.02
CA ASN A 193 26.30 5.72 5.02
C ASN A 193 26.48 4.43 5.84
N LYS A 194 25.66 4.20 6.88
CA LYS A 194 25.64 2.94 7.62
C LYS A 194 24.97 1.83 6.82
N LEU A 195 23.92 2.18 6.08
CA LEU A 195 23.10 1.22 5.31
C LEU A 195 23.75 0.83 3.98
N PHE A 196 24.41 1.76 3.28
CA PHE A 196 24.81 1.58 1.89
C PHE A 196 26.23 2.09 1.65
N ASP A 197 27.01 1.34 0.88
CA ASP A 197 28.33 1.76 0.47
C ASP A 197 28.24 2.94 -0.52
N LYS A 198 29.32 3.72 -0.63
CA LYS A 198 29.32 4.94 -1.46
C LYS A 198 29.04 4.63 -2.93
N ARG A 199 29.51 3.49 -3.45
CA ARG A 199 29.29 3.11 -4.84
C ARG A 199 27.81 2.83 -5.09
N LEU A 200 27.17 2.02 -4.24
CA LEU A 200 25.74 1.75 -4.35
C LEU A 200 24.91 3.04 -4.28
N GLN A 201 25.23 3.96 -3.37
CA GLN A 201 24.49 5.23 -3.26
C GLN A 201 24.57 6.09 -4.53
N LEU A 202 25.68 6.02 -5.29
CA LEU A 202 25.89 6.76 -6.53
C LEU A 202 25.28 6.05 -7.75
N ASP A 203 25.40 4.72 -7.81
CA ASP A 203 24.96 3.91 -8.95
C ASP A 203 23.46 3.58 -8.89
N ALA A 204 22.81 3.70 -7.72
CA ALA A 204 21.39 3.42 -7.55
C ALA A 204 20.50 4.46 -8.27
N ASN A 205 19.40 3.97 -8.83
CA ASN A 205 18.36 4.82 -9.40
C ASN A 205 17.37 5.23 -8.31
N TYR A 206 17.18 6.53 -8.13
CA TYR A 206 16.26 7.08 -7.14
C TYR A 206 14.89 7.34 -7.76
N LEU A 207 13.85 6.75 -7.19
CA LEU A 207 12.46 6.90 -7.63
C LEU A 207 11.59 7.42 -6.49
N ASN A 208 10.49 8.08 -6.85
CA ASN A 208 9.45 8.52 -5.92
C ASN A 208 8.12 7.90 -6.30
N GLN A 209 7.41 7.35 -5.31
CA GLN A 209 6.04 6.88 -5.43
C GLN A 209 5.04 8.04 -5.48
N SER A 210 5.38 9.18 -4.89
CA SER A 210 4.59 10.41 -5.01
C SER A 210 4.99 11.16 -6.28
N VAL A 211 4.04 11.30 -7.20
CA VAL A 211 4.24 11.94 -8.50
C VAL A 211 3.40 13.20 -8.64
N ARG A 212 3.83 14.13 -9.48
CA ARG A 212 3.03 15.30 -9.89
C ARG A 212 2.54 15.06 -11.31
N PRO A 213 1.31 14.55 -11.49
CA PRO A 213 0.81 14.26 -12.83
C PRO A 213 0.47 15.56 -13.57
N ARG A 214 0.60 15.51 -14.89
CA ARG A 214 0.03 16.48 -15.81
C ARG A 214 -1.41 16.07 -16.13
N LYS A 215 -2.22 17.03 -16.59
CA LYS A 215 -3.64 16.79 -16.91
C LYS A 215 -3.88 15.63 -17.91
N ALA A 216 -2.94 15.37 -18.81
CA ALA A 216 -3.03 14.31 -19.81
C ALA A 216 -2.48 12.95 -19.34
N ASP A 217 -1.86 12.89 -18.15
CA ASP A 217 -1.25 11.64 -17.67
C ASP A 217 -2.33 10.67 -17.18
N ASN A 218 -2.21 9.40 -17.58
CA ASN A 218 -3.04 8.33 -17.06
C ASN A 218 -2.33 7.67 -15.85
N LEU A 219 -2.92 7.80 -14.67
CA LEU A 219 -2.33 7.35 -13.41
C LEU A 219 -2.23 5.83 -13.29
N LEU A 220 -3.12 5.07 -13.94
CA LEU A 220 -3.00 3.61 -14.02
C LEU A 220 -1.81 3.21 -14.89
N ASP A 221 -1.57 3.90 -15.99
CA ASP A 221 -0.43 3.63 -16.86
C ASP A 221 0.89 4.02 -16.18
N MET A 222 0.90 5.10 -15.40
CA MET A 222 2.06 5.47 -14.56
C MET A 222 2.35 4.42 -13.49
N ALA A 223 1.32 3.91 -12.82
CA ALA A 223 1.47 2.85 -11.82
C ALA A 223 1.95 1.52 -12.46
N ASP A 224 1.44 1.18 -13.64
CA ASP A 224 1.90 0.02 -14.41
C ASP A 224 3.38 0.14 -14.83
N ALA A 225 3.77 1.30 -15.36
CA ALA A 225 5.15 1.59 -15.71
C ALA A 225 6.08 1.52 -14.49
N PHE A 226 5.62 2.01 -13.35
CA PHE A 226 6.34 1.91 -12.09
C PHE A 226 6.52 0.44 -11.65
N LEU A 227 5.46 -0.38 -11.69
CA LEU A 227 5.56 -1.82 -11.39
C LEU A 227 6.54 -2.55 -12.32
N LYS A 228 6.55 -2.21 -13.62
CA LYS A 228 7.51 -2.77 -14.58
C LYS A 228 8.96 -2.39 -14.26
N GLN A 229 9.22 -1.17 -13.80
CA GLN A 229 10.54 -0.77 -13.33
C GLN A 229 10.97 -1.58 -12.09
N LEU A 230 10.06 -1.77 -11.13
CA LEU A 230 10.32 -2.60 -9.96
C LEU A 230 10.58 -4.07 -10.34
N ALA A 231 9.83 -4.63 -11.29
CA ALA A 231 10.03 -5.99 -11.79
C ALA A 231 11.39 -6.19 -12.50
N ALA A 232 11.93 -5.14 -13.11
CA ALA A 232 13.21 -5.17 -13.82
C ALA A 232 14.43 -4.93 -12.93
N ALA A 233 14.25 -4.51 -11.69
CA ALA A 233 15.34 -4.17 -10.77
C ALA A 233 16.17 -5.40 -10.37
N LYS A 234 17.46 -5.19 -10.08
CA LYS A 234 18.32 -6.19 -9.42
C LYS A 234 17.80 -6.45 -8.00
N PHE A 235 17.64 -5.38 -7.22
CA PHE A 235 16.89 -5.37 -5.98
C PHE A 235 16.36 -3.95 -5.69
N VAL A 236 15.40 -3.86 -4.78
CA VAL A 236 14.74 -2.61 -4.39
C VAL A 236 14.96 -2.35 -2.90
N VAL A 237 15.23 -1.09 -2.55
CA VAL A 237 15.23 -0.62 -1.17
C VAL A 237 14.19 0.48 -1.01
N THR A 238 13.32 0.37 -0.01
CA THR A 238 12.21 1.31 0.14
C THR A 238 11.70 1.44 1.57
N SER A 239 11.09 2.58 1.91
CA SER A 239 10.30 2.77 3.13
C SER A 239 8.79 2.77 2.87
N LYS A 240 8.33 2.38 1.67
CA LYS A 240 6.90 2.38 1.31
C LYS A 240 6.37 0.95 1.13
N LEU A 241 5.33 0.59 1.89
CA LEU A 241 4.69 -0.74 1.78
C LEU A 241 4.16 -1.04 0.38
N HIS A 242 3.53 -0.06 -0.28
CA HIS A 242 3.03 -0.19 -1.66
C HIS A 242 4.14 -0.18 -2.72
N THR A 243 5.40 -0.27 -2.31
CA THR A 243 6.54 -0.64 -3.16
C THR A 243 7.09 -2.00 -2.73
N ALA A 244 7.25 -2.20 -1.42
CA ALA A 244 7.80 -3.43 -0.87
C ALA A 244 6.94 -4.67 -1.15
N LEU A 245 5.62 -4.60 -0.88
CA LEU A 245 4.71 -5.73 -1.06
C LEU A 245 4.52 -6.12 -2.54
N PRO A 246 4.39 -5.17 -3.50
CA PRO A 246 4.48 -5.52 -4.92
C PRO A 246 5.79 -6.21 -5.31
N CYS A 247 6.95 -5.71 -4.86
CA CYS A 247 8.24 -6.35 -5.15
C CYS A 247 8.27 -7.79 -4.63
N LEU A 248 7.81 -7.98 -3.39
CA LEU A 248 7.68 -9.29 -2.77
C LEU A 248 6.80 -10.23 -3.61
N ALA A 249 5.62 -9.76 -4.05
CA ALA A 249 4.69 -10.51 -4.89
C ALA A 249 5.29 -10.94 -6.24
N MET A 250 5.99 -10.02 -6.90
CA MET A 250 6.61 -10.24 -8.21
C MET A 250 7.85 -11.13 -8.14
N GLY A 251 8.45 -11.28 -6.96
CA GLY A 251 9.72 -11.97 -6.75
C GLY A 251 10.95 -11.07 -6.85
N THR A 252 10.79 -9.75 -7.00
CA THR A 252 11.91 -8.81 -6.99
C THR A 252 12.52 -8.78 -5.58
N PRO A 253 13.83 -9.02 -5.40
CA PRO A 253 14.46 -8.92 -4.09
C PRO A 253 14.24 -7.52 -3.49
N VAL A 254 13.72 -7.44 -2.28
CA VAL A 254 13.38 -6.17 -1.65
C VAL A 254 13.77 -6.10 -0.18
N ILE A 255 14.27 -4.93 0.24
CA ILE A 255 14.53 -4.57 1.62
C ILE A 255 13.64 -3.40 2.01
N PHE A 256 12.88 -3.57 3.10
CA PHE A 256 12.08 -2.52 3.71
C PHE A 256 12.86 -1.82 4.81
N ILE A 257 13.01 -0.51 4.69
CA ILE A 257 13.65 0.33 5.70
C ILE A 257 12.56 0.91 6.60
N ASN A 258 12.45 0.35 7.81
CA ASN A 258 11.52 0.79 8.83
C ASN A 258 12.17 1.87 9.70
N GLY A 259 12.10 3.13 9.25
CA GLY A 259 12.67 4.27 9.96
C GLY A 259 11.77 5.50 9.86
N GLY A 260 11.61 6.22 10.96
CA GLY A 260 10.80 7.45 11.00
C GLY A 260 9.28 7.22 11.13
N LEU A 261 8.82 5.96 11.17
CA LEU A 261 7.42 5.56 11.30
C LEU A 261 7.04 5.31 12.78
N TYR A 262 7.44 6.20 13.68
CA TYR A 262 7.32 6.01 15.14
C TYR A 262 5.96 6.39 15.72
N GLU A 263 5.05 6.90 14.90
CA GLU A 263 3.74 7.40 15.33
C GLU A 263 2.68 6.30 15.24
N TYR A 264 1.75 6.29 16.19
CA TYR A 264 0.71 5.27 16.32
C TYR A 264 -0.10 5.04 15.02
N ALA A 265 -0.48 6.12 14.33
CA ALA A 265 -1.19 6.08 13.05
C ALA A 265 -0.41 5.36 11.93
N ASN A 266 0.92 5.31 12.03
CA ASN A 266 1.79 4.60 11.10
C ASN A 266 2.10 3.18 11.55
N ILE A 267 2.03 2.86 12.86
CA ILE A 267 2.31 1.52 13.38
C ILE A 267 1.18 0.55 13.01
N GLY A 268 -0.09 0.95 13.16
CA GLY A 268 -1.23 0.08 12.88
C GLY A 268 -1.24 -0.48 11.46
N ARG A 269 -1.05 0.39 10.45
CA ARG A 269 -1.05 0.02 9.03
C ARG A 269 0.10 -0.90 8.59
N LEU A 270 1.11 -1.08 9.45
CA LEU A 270 2.28 -1.91 9.20
C LEU A 270 2.15 -3.29 9.87
N SER A 271 1.22 -3.41 10.82
CA SER A 271 1.07 -4.57 11.70
C SER A 271 0.72 -5.84 10.92
N GLY A 272 1.47 -6.91 11.13
CA GLY A 272 1.38 -8.18 10.40
C GLY A 272 1.98 -8.16 8.99
N LEU A 273 2.01 -7.01 8.30
CA LEU A 273 2.57 -6.89 6.95
C LEU A 273 4.10 -6.81 6.94
N ILE A 274 4.70 -6.12 7.93
CA ILE A 274 6.16 -5.99 8.02
C ILE A 274 6.85 -7.34 8.22
N ASP A 275 6.19 -8.28 8.90
CA ASP A 275 6.76 -9.60 9.20
C ASP A 275 6.91 -10.48 7.93
N LEU A 276 6.26 -10.08 6.83
CA LEU A 276 6.40 -10.70 5.53
C LEU A 276 7.66 -10.25 4.77
N LEU A 277 8.34 -9.20 5.22
CA LEU A 277 9.42 -8.51 4.50
C LEU A 277 10.80 -8.78 5.12
N ASN A 278 11.84 -8.54 4.33
CA ASN A 278 13.19 -8.33 4.85
C ASN A 278 13.28 -6.89 5.35
N VAL A 279 13.51 -6.71 6.66
CA VAL A 279 13.38 -5.42 7.32
C VAL A 279 14.71 -5.00 7.93
N ILE A 280 15.07 -3.74 7.76
CA ILE A 280 16.09 -3.07 8.55
C ILE A 280 15.42 -1.95 9.33
N ASP A 281 15.48 -2.03 10.65
CA ASP A 281 14.97 -0.98 11.53
C ASP A 281 15.97 0.15 11.68
N VAL A 282 15.43 1.36 11.75
CA VAL A 282 16.14 2.54 12.24
C VAL A 282 15.36 3.06 13.44
N ASP A 283 15.95 2.99 14.62
CA ASP A 283 15.31 3.45 15.85
C ASP A 283 15.41 4.98 16.04
N ARG A 284 14.76 5.50 17.09
CA ARG A 284 14.79 6.93 17.43
C ARG A 284 16.19 7.47 17.77
N ASN A 285 17.12 6.58 18.12
CA ASN A 285 18.52 6.90 18.38
C ASN A 285 19.40 6.73 17.13
N HIS A 286 18.79 6.48 15.96
CA HIS A 286 19.46 6.30 14.67
C HIS A 286 20.39 5.09 14.63
N ASN A 287 20.10 4.09 15.46
CA ASN A 287 20.72 2.77 15.38
C ASN A 287 20.06 1.97 14.26
N VAL A 288 20.88 1.25 13.51
CA VAL A 288 20.46 0.46 12.35
C VAL A 288 20.53 -1.01 12.75
N THR A 289 19.40 -1.71 12.68
CA THR A 289 19.31 -3.12 13.10
C THR A 289 18.61 -3.95 12.02
N PRO A 290 19.33 -4.83 11.30
CA PRO A 290 18.71 -5.79 10.41
C PRO A 290 17.90 -6.85 11.18
N ARG A 291 16.69 -7.19 10.71
CA ARG A 291 15.85 -8.28 11.25
C ARG A 291 16.05 -9.62 10.51
N PHE A 292 17.09 -9.71 9.69
CA PHE A 292 17.43 -10.88 8.89
C PHE A 292 18.94 -10.89 8.66
N ASP A 293 19.47 -12.04 8.24
CA ASP A 293 20.90 -12.18 7.98
C ASP A 293 21.31 -11.40 6.74
N ILE A 294 22.04 -10.29 6.95
CA ILE A 294 22.56 -9.42 5.91
C ILE A 294 23.75 -8.62 6.44
N LYS A 295 24.78 -8.46 5.60
CA LYS A 295 25.96 -7.66 5.93
C LYS A 295 25.74 -6.20 5.53
N LEU A 296 26.01 -5.28 6.46
CA LEU A 296 26.02 -3.85 6.20
C LEU A 296 27.47 -3.30 6.13
N PRO A 297 27.72 -2.25 5.35
CA PRO A 297 26.79 -1.60 4.43
C PRO A 297 26.50 -2.47 3.19
N LEU A 298 25.29 -2.35 2.64
CA LEU A 298 24.88 -2.99 1.40
C LEU A 298 25.68 -2.43 0.22
N THR A 299 25.95 -3.30 -0.74
CA THR A 299 26.67 -3.02 -1.99
C THR A 299 25.81 -3.43 -3.19
N VAL A 300 26.22 -3.04 -4.39
CA VAL A 300 25.56 -3.48 -5.64
C VAL A 300 25.57 -5.02 -5.79
N ASP A 301 26.52 -5.70 -5.16
CA ASP A 301 26.70 -7.15 -5.20
C ASP A 301 26.10 -7.87 -3.99
N SER A 302 25.34 -7.16 -3.14
CA SER A 302 24.62 -7.79 -2.04
C SER A 302 23.53 -8.72 -2.57
N GLU A 303 23.54 -9.95 -2.07
CA GLU A 303 22.58 -10.99 -2.43
C GLU A 303 21.75 -11.38 -1.20
N PHE A 304 20.45 -11.54 -1.40
CA PHE A 304 19.50 -11.97 -0.39
C PHE A 304 18.24 -12.47 -1.07
N SER A 305 17.51 -13.36 -0.39
CA SER A 305 16.24 -13.89 -0.87
C SER A 305 15.08 -13.28 -0.09
N ASN A 306 13.96 -13.07 -0.78
CA ASN A 306 12.72 -12.68 -0.14
C ASN A 306 12.19 -13.81 0.75
N ARG A 307 11.53 -13.45 1.86
CA ARG A 307 10.75 -14.40 2.68
C ARG A 307 9.62 -15.00 1.85
N SER A 308 9.23 -16.24 2.15
CA SER A 308 8.14 -16.95 1.44
C SER A 308 6.80 -16.94 2.18
N SER A 309 6.75 -16.45 3.42
CA SER A 309 5.53 -16.46 4.27
C SER A 309 4.35 -15.71 3.67
N TYR A 310 4.59 -14.74 2.78
CA TYR A 310 3.53 -14.00 2.09
C TYR A 310 2.72 -14.86 1.11
N LYS A 311 3.26 -15.98 0.65
CA LYS A 311 2.63 -16.80 -0.41
C LYS A 311 1.27 -17.34 0.02
N GLU A 312 1.13 -17.75 1.27
CA GLU A 312 -0.15 -18.22 1.81
C GLU A 312 -1.23 -17.14 1.73
N TYR A 313 -0.89 -15.90 2.09
CA TYR A 313 -1.81 -14.75 1.98
C TYR A 313 -2.12 -14.42 0.52
N ALA A 314 -1.12 -14.44 -0.36
CA ALA A 314 -1.30 -14.20 -1.78
C ALA A 314 -2.22 -15.24 -2.44
N ASP A 315 -2.08 -16.52 -2.08
CA ASP A 315 -2.89 -17.61 -2.60
C ASP A 315 -4.33 -17.52 -2.11
N LYS A 316 -4.54 -17.25 -0.80
CA LYS A 316 -5.86 -17.02 -0.21
C LYS A 316 -6.58 -15.83 -0.83
N LEU A 317 -5.91 -14.68 -0.97
CA LEU A 317 -6.45 -13.49 -1.63
C LEU A 317 -6.80 -13.77 -3.10
N THR A 318 -5.91 -14.47 -3.82
CA THR A 318 -6.13 -14.85 -5.22
C THR A 318 -7.37 -15.73 -5.36
N ALA A 319 -7.53 -16.73 -4.49
CA ALA A 319 -8.70 -17.61 -4.48
C ALA A 319 -9.98 -16.82 -4.16
N GLN A 320 -9.93 -15.94 -3.15
CA GLN A 320 -11.07 -15.11 -2.76
C GLN A 320 -11.56 -14.21 -3.90
N CYS A 321 -10.63 -13.49 -4.57
CA CYS A 321 -11.00 -12.62 -5.70
C CYS A 321 -11.53 -13.40 -6.90
N ARG A 322 -10.93 -14.55 -7.23
CA ARG A 322 -11.42 -15.42 -8.31
C ARG A 322 -12.82 -15.98 -8.01
N GLN A 323 -13.06 -16.40 -6.77
CA GLN A 323 -14.36 -16.91 -6.34
C GLN A 323 -15.43 -15.83 -6.42
N PHE A 324 -15.13 -14.61 -5.97
CA PHE A 324 -16.03 -13.45 -6.06
C PHE A 324 -16.45 -13.18 -7.50
N VAL A 325 -15.47 -13.11 -8.43
CA VAL A 325 -15.74 -12.88 -9.85
C VAL A 325 -16.53 -14.03 -10.46
N ALA A 326 -16.19 -15.28 -10.14
CA ALA A 326 -16.91 -16.45 -10.63
C ALA A 326 -18.36 -16.49 -10.13
N ASN A 327 -18.61 -16.13 -8.86
CA ASN A 327 -19.96 -16.04 -8.29
C ASN A 327 -20.78 -14.99 -9.01
N ALA A 328 -20.22 -13.79 -9.20
CA ALA A 328 -20.85 -12.70 -9.94
C ALA A 328 -21.21 -13.11 -11.37
N LEU A 329 -20.33 -13.81 -12.09
CA LEU A 329 -20.61 -14.29 -13.46
C LEU A 329 -21.67 -15.39 -13.53
N ASN A 330 -21.79 -16.21 -12.48
CA ASN A 330 -22.74 -17.33 -12.42
C ASN A 330 -24.10 -16.93 -11.79
N GLY A 331 -24.30 -15.66 -11.43
CA GLY A 331 -25.50 -15.20 -10.74
C GLY A 331 -25.67 -15.79 -9.33
N LYS A 332 -24.60 -16.33 -8.74
CA LYS A 332 -24.59 -16.81 -7.36
C LYS A 332 -24.20 -15.62 -6.50
N GLN A 333 -25.10 -15.18 -5.62
CA GLN A 333 -24.80 -14.20 -4.58
C GLN A 333 -24.39 -14.93 -3.32
#